data_AF-A0A7J7LNE5-F1
#
_entry.id   AF-A0A7J7LNE5-F1
#
_cell.length_a   1.000
_cell.length_b   1.000
_cell.length_c   1.000
_cell.angle_alpha   90.00
_cell.angle_beta   90.00
_cell.angle_gamma   90.00
#
_symmetry.space_group_name_H-M   'P 1'
#
loop_
_entity.id
_entity.type
_entity.pdbx_description
1 polymer ?
#
loop_
_entity_poly.entity_id
_entity_poly.type
_entity_poly.pdbx_seq_one_letter_code
_entity_poly.pdbx_strand_id
1 'polypeptide(L)'
;MEKVMEIFRPGTEVLQCEADSLSRDRLGCFNLSIKGHAECVRYMRSFNVPILLLGGGGYTIRNVAHCWCYETGVALGVEVDHKIPQHEYYEYFGPDYTLHVAPSNMENKNSRPLLDDIREKLLDYLSKLQHAPVSG
;
A
#
# COMPACT_ATOMS: atom_id res chain seq x y z
N MET A 1 -0.94 10.07 -7.26
CA MET A 1 -1.67 9.29 -8.29
C MET A 1 -2.77 10.08 -8.98
N GLU A 2 -3.46 11.03 -8.34
CA GLU A 2 -4.48 11.87 -9.00
C GLU A 2 -4.08 12.42 -10.38
N LYS A 3 -2.90 13.03 -10.51
CA LYS A 3 -2.43 13.54 -11.82
C LYS A 3 -2.22 12.44 -12.87
N VAL A 4 -1.82 11.24 -12.45
CA VAL A 4 -1.70 10.07 -13.33
C VAL A 4 -3.08 9.64 -13.82
N MET A 5 -4.06 9.56 -12.92
CA MET A 5 -5.44 9.21 -13.24
C MET A 5 -6.09 10.23 -14.19
N GLU A 6 -5.85 11.53 -13.95
CA GLU A 6 -6.35 12.64 -14.79
C GLU A 6 -5.84 12.54 -16.24
N ILE A 7 -4.54 12.27 -16.41
CA ILE A 7 -3.89 12.32 -17.72
C ILE A 7 -4.07 10.99 -18.48
N PHE A 8 -3.79 9.88 -17.81
CA PHE A 8 -3.78 8.57 -18.44
C PHE A 8 -5.19 7.99 -18.61
N ARG A 9 -6.12 8.32 -17.70
CA ARG A 9 -7.52 7.87 -17.71
C ARG A 9 -7.66 6.36 -17.98
N PRO A 10 -7.05 5.51 -17.13
CA PRO A 10 -7.06 4.07 -17.35
C PRO A 10 -8.48 3.50 -17.30
N GLY A 11 -8.76 2.52 -18.15
CA GLY A 11 -9.99 1.71 -18.06
C GLY A 11 -9.92 0.60 -17.01
N THR A 12 -8.71 0.26 -16.54
CA THR A 12 -8.46 -0.72 -15.48
C THR A 12 -7.14 -0.42 -14.79
N GLU A 13 -7.03 -0.80 -13.52
CA GLU A 13 -5.85 -0.66 -12.69
C GLU A 13 -5.33 -2.04 -12.26
N VAL A 14 -4.00 -2.14 -12.10
CA VAL A 14 -3.36 -3.27 -11.44
C VAL A 14 -2.49 -2.69 -10.33
N LEU A 15 -2.82 -3.01 -9.08
CA LEU A 15 -2.08 -2.53 -7.91
C LEU A 15 -1.37 -3.72 -7.24
N GLN A 16 -0.05 -3.73 -7.39
CA GLN A 16 0.83 -4.65 -6.67
C GLN A 16 1.01 -4.11 -5.24
N CYS A 17 0.72 -4.94 -4.24
CA CYS A 17 0.69 -4.59 -2.81
C CYS A 17 1.84 -5.28 -2.07
N GLU A 18 3.08 -4.96 -2.44
CA GLU A 18 4.27 -5.54 -1.81
C GLU A 18 4.40 -5.23 -0.33
N ALA A 19 4.43 -6.27 0.49
CA ALA A 19 4.50 -6.14 1.95
C ALA A 19 5.93 -5.94 2.47
N ASP A 20 6.95 -5.95 1.61
CA ASP A 20 8.35 -5.68 2.03
C ASP A 20 8.62 -4.20 2.32
N SER A 21 7.73 -3.30 1.87
CA SER A 21 7.74 -1.88 2.23
C SER A 21 7.29 -1.61 3.69
N LEU A 22 6.81 -2.65 4.39
CA LEU A 22 6.40 -2.55 5.80
C LEU A 22 7.60 -2.40 6.74
N SER A 23 7.34 -1.76 7.86
CA SER A 23 8.29 -1.72 8.98
C SER A 23 8.67 -3.13 9.43
N ARG A 24 9.96 -3.32 9.74
CA ARG A 24 10.53 -4.58 10.25
C ARG A 24 10.42 -5.74 9.27
N ASP A 25 10.35 -5.45 7.97
CA ASP A 25 10.60 -6.48 6.97
C ASP A 25 12.06 -7.00 7.07
N ARG A 26 12.31 -8.24 6.63
CA ARG A 26 13.65 -8.84 6.70
C ARG A 26 14.62 -8.27 5.66
N LEU A 27 14.11 -7.86 4.50
CA LEU A 27 14.92 -7.33 3.39
C LEU A 27 14.64 -5.83 3.15
N GLY A 28 13.38 -5.41 3.31
CA GLY A 28 12.98 -4.02 3.16
C GLY A 28 13.52 -3.11 4.27
N CYS A 29 13.74 -1.84 3.91
CA CYS A 29 14.29 -0.82 4.82
C CYS A 29 13.33 0.37 5.04
N PHE A 30 12.05 0.18 4.74
CA PHE A 30 11.01 1.18 4.97
C PHE A 30 10.41 1.05 6.39
N ASN A 31 9.59 2.02 6.76
CA ASN A 31 8.97 2.10 8.07
C ASN A 31 7.44 2.29 8.00
N LEU A 32 6.78 1.72 7.00
CA LEU A 32 5.33 1.82 6.84
C LEU A 32 4.60 0.93 7.87
N SER A 33 3.47 1.42 8.38
CA SER A 33 2.52 0.59 9.10
C SER A 33 1.56 -0.08 8.13
N ILE A 34 0.90 -1.16 8.55
CA ILE A 34 -0.15 -1.83 7.76
C ILE A 34 -1.27 -0.85 7.38
N LYS A 35 -1.67 0.04 8.30
CA LYS A 35 -2.67 1.07 8.00
C LYS A 35 -2.17 2.04 6.92
N GLY A 36 -0.93 2.52 7.07
CA GLY A 36 -0.32 3.44 6.10
C GLY A 36 -0.16 2.81 4.71
N HIS A 37 0.18 1.52 4.64
CA HIS A 37 0.25 0.78 3.39
C HIS A 37 -1.14 0.65 2.74
N ALA A 38 -2.14 0.26 3.53
CA ALA A 38 -3.52 0.12 3.06
C ALA A 38 -4.21 1.44 2.66
N GLU A 39 -3.68 2.60 3.07
CA GLU A 39 -4.14 3.90 2.53
C GLU A 39 -3.91 3.98 1.01
N CYS A 40 -2.87 3.34 0.47
CA CYS A 40 -2.67 3.28 -0.97
C CYS A 40 -3.82 2.53 -1.66
N VAL A 41 -4.23 1.37 -1.13
CA VAL A 41 -5.36 0.58 -1.64
C VAL A 41 -6.67 1.39 -1.54
N ARG A 42 -6.92 2.04 -0.39
CA ARG A 42 -8.11 2.87 -0.20
C ARG A 42 -8.16 4.04 -1.17
N TYR A 43 -7.02 4.71 -1.37
CA TYR A 43 -6.92 5.84 -2.28
C TYR A 43 -7.12 5.43 -3.74
N MET A 44 -6.50 4.34 -4.20
CA MET A 44 -6.70 3.84 -5.56
C MET A 44 -8.16 3.40 -5.79
N ARG A 45 -8.76 2.68 -4.84
CA ARG A 45 -10.17 2.29 -4.89
C ARG A 45 -11.12 3.49 -4.99
N SER A 46 -10.75 4.66 -4.44
CA SER A 46 -11.58 5.86 -4.49
C SER A 46 -11.80 6.44 -5.89
N PHE A 47 -10.95 6.07 -6.87
CA PHE A 47 -11.13 6.48 -8.27
C PHE A 47 -12.23 5.70 -9.00
N ASN A 48 -12.75 4.62 -8.41
CA ASN A 48 -13.83 3.79 -8.97
C ASN A 48 -13.54 3.22 -10.37
N VAL A 49 -12.27 2.90 -10.63
CA VAL A 49 -11.82 2.15 -11.82
C VAL A 49 -11.69 0.67 -11.45
N PRO A 50 -12.03 -0.28 -12.35
CA PRO A 50 -11.80 -1.70 -12.09
C PRO A 50 -10.35 -1.97 -11.67
N ILE A 51 -10.15 -2.62 -10.53
CA ILE A 51 -8.82 -2.81 -9.93
C ILE A 51 -8.53 -4.30 -9.69
N LEU A 52 -7.35 -4.74 -10.11
CA LEU A 52 -6.77 -6.03 -9.74
C LEU A 52 -5.71 -5.81 -8.67
N LEU A 53 -5.95 -6.32 -7.46
CA LEU A 53 -4.97 -6.33 -6.38
C LEU A 53 -4.10 -7.58 -6.46
N LEU A 54 -2.79 -7.39 -6.44
CA LEU A 54 -1.80 -8.47 -6.44
C LEU A 54 -0.94 -8.41 -5.17
N GLY A 55 -0.41 -9.54 -4.74
CA GLY A 55 0.65 -9.59 -3.72
C GLY A 55 2.01 -9.17 -4.29
N GLY A 56 3.09 -9.60 -3.65
CA GLY A 56 4.46 -9.28 -4.01
C GLY A 56 5.46 -9.92 -3.05
N GLY A 57 6.67 -9.38 -2.95
CA GLY A 57 7.55 -9.63 -1.84
C GLY A 57 6.99 -9.21 -0.48
N GLY A 58 7.71 -9.63 0.56
CA GLY A 58 7.28 -9.60 1.94
C GLY A 58 7.94 -10.74 2.69
N TYR A 59 8.96 -10.42 3.49
CA TYR A 59 9.92 -11.39 4.00
C TYR A 59 9.80 -11.59 5.52
N THR A 60 9.08 -10.70 6.20
CA THR A 60 8.50 -10.97 7.54
C THR A 60 7.08 -11.51 7.39
N ILE A 61 6.94 -12.83 7.16
CA ILE A 61 5.69 -13.50 6.77
C ILE A 61 4.45 -13.18 7.63
N ARG A 62 4.63 -12.88 8.92
CA ARG A 62 3.51 -12.50 9.81
C ARG A 62 2.94 -11.14 9.47
N ASN A 63 3.81 -10.18 9.14
CA ASN A 63 3.40 -8.85 8.71
C ASN A 63 2.74 -8.92 7.33
N VAL A 64 3.21 -9.82 6.45
CA VAL A 64 2.58 -10.10 5.16
C VAL A 64 1.14 -10.57 5.35
N ALA A 65 0.93 -11.57 6.21
CA ALA A 65 -0.41 -12.08 6.52
C ALA A 65 -1.32 -10.98 7.08
N HIS A 66 -0.82 -10.15 8.01
CA HIS A 66 -1.59 -9.02 8.54
C HIS A 66 -1.93 -7.98 7.46
N CYS A 67 -0.97 -7.63 6.61
CA CYS A 67 -1.12 -6.62 5.58
C CYS A 67 -2.21 -7.01 4.59
N TRP A 68 -2.07 -8.17 3.95
CA TRP A 68 -3.01 -8.61 2.93
C TRP A 68 -4.39 -8.94 3.50
N CYS A 69 -4.47 -9.41 4.76
CA CYS A 69 -5.76 -9.55 5.45
C CYS A 69 -6.47 -8.20 5.61
N TYR A 70 -5.75 -7.18 6.08
CA TYR A 70 -6.32 -5.84 6.26
C TYR A 70 -6.66 -5.17 4.94
N GLU A 71 -5.81 -5.28 3.93
CA GLU A 71 -6.05 -4.73 2.59
C GLU A 71 -7.23 -5.39 1.89
N THR A 72 -7.47 -6.69 2.12
CA THR A 72 -8.68 -7.38 1.67
C THR A 72 -9.92 -6.76 2.31
N GLY A 73 -9.89 -6.48 3.62
CA GLY A 73 -10.96 -5.74 4.30
C GLY A 73 -11.21 -4.37 3.68
N VAL A 74 -10.15 -3.61 3.40
CA VAL A 74 -10.24 -2.31 2.72
C VAL A 74 -10.86 -2.43 1.33
N ALA A 75 -10.48 -3.44 0.55
CA ALA A 75 -11.05 -3.69 -0.79
C ALA A 75 -12.55 -4.00 -0.72
N LEU A 76 -12.97 -4.76 0.30
CA LEU A 76 -14.37 -5.11 0.56
C LEU A 76 -15.17 -3.98 1.24
N GLY A 77 -14.50 -2.92 1.72
CA GLY A 77 -15.14 -1.87 2.52
C GLY A 77 -15.57 -2.36 3.91
N VAL A 78 -14.88 -3.35 4.45
CA VAL A 78 -15.13 -3.96 5.77
C VAL A 78 -13.99 -3.59 6.72
N GLU A 79 -14.34 -3.04 7.87
CA GLU A 79 -13.38 -2.82 8.95
C GLU A 79 -13.05 -4.17 9.62
N VAL A 80 -11.78 -4.54 9.62
CA VAL A 80 -11.29 -5.80 10.21
C VAL A 80 -11.02 -5.60 11.69
N ASP A 81 -11.45 -6.54 12.53
CA ASP A 81 -11.15 -6.51 13.96
C ASP A 81 -9.64 -6.50 14.19
N HIS A 82 -9.21 -5.73 15.18
CA HIS A 82 -7.82 -5.67 15.59
C HIS A 82 -7.36 -6.96 16.26
N LYS A 83 -8.26 -7.72 16.89
CA LYS A 83 -7.94 -9.01 17.50
C LYS A 83 -7.89 -10.11 16.45
N ILE A 84 -6.83 -10.89 16.45
CA ILE A 84 -6.70 -12.03 15.55
C ILE A 84 -7.63 -13.15 16.04
N PRO A 85 -8.48 -13.73 15.18
CA PRO A 85 -9.31 -14.87 15.56
C PRO A 85 -8.45 -16.13 15.78
N GLN A 86 -8.95 -17.12 16.51
CA GLN A 86 -8.26 -18.41 16.66
C GLN A 86 -8.22 -19.15 15.32
N HIS A 87 -7.04 -19.66 14.94
CA HIS A 87 -6.83 -20.49 13.76
C HIS A 87 -5.52 -21.29 13.87
N GLU A 88 -5.23 -22.16 12.89
CA GLU A 88 -4.10 -23.10 12.93
C GLU A 88 -2.70 -22.46 13.06
N TYR A 89 -2.54 -21.20 12.67
CA TYR A 89 -1.27 -20.45 12.75
C TYR A 89 -1.30 -19.36 13.84
N TYR A 90 -2.28 -19.38 14.75
CA TYR A 90 -2.49 -18.30 15.73
C TYR A 90 -1.23 -17.98 16.56
N GLU A 91 -0.48 -19.01 16.96
CA GLU A 91 0.76 -18.88 17.75
C GLU A 91 1.86 -18.08 17.04
N TYR A 92 1.81 -17.98 15.70
CA TYR A 92 2.77 -17.16 14.97
C TYR A 92 2.66 -15.69 15.38
N PHE A 93 1.46 -15.22 15.73
CA PHE A 93 1.18 -13.80 15.97
C PHE A 93 1.37 -13.35 17.43
N GLY A 94 1.94 -14.20 18.27
CA GLY A 94 2.33 -13.84 19.61
C GLY A 94 3.47 -12.79 19.65
N PRO A 95 3.62 -12.06 20.76
CA PRO A 95 2.84 -12.18 22.00
C PRO A 95 1.53 -11.36 21.99
N ASP A 96 1.36 -10.45 21.04
CA ASP A 96 0.28 -9.45 21.07
C ASP A 96 -1.04 -9.98 20.50
N TYR A 97 -0.98 -10.89 19.51
CA TYR A 97 -2.15 -11.46 18.82
C TYR A 97 -3.09 -10.39 18.22
N THR A 98 -2.50 -9.29 17.75
CA THR A 98 -3.20 -8.16 17.15
C THR A 98 -2.75 -7.91 15.71
N LEU A 99 -3.69 -7.48 14.87
CA LEU A 99 -3.49 -7.24 13.44
C LEU A 99 -2.49 -6.12 13.14
N HIS A 100 -2.55 -5.00 13.87
CA HIS A 100 -1.69 -3.85 13.58
C HIS A 100 -0.41 -3.87 14.42
N VAL A 101 0.72 -3.70 13.74
CA VAL A 101 2.04 -3.59 14.36
C VAL A 101 2.49 -2.14 14.32
N ALA A 102 3.07 -1.66 15.42
CA ALA A 102 3.61 -0.31 15.51
C ALA A 102 4.85 -0.14 14.61
N PRO A 103 5.01 1.03 13.96
CA PRO A 103 6.26 1.35 13.26
C PRO A 103 7.44 1.37 14.23
N SER A 104 8.65 1.21 13.70
CA SER A 104 9.89 1.27 14.46
C SER A 104 10.36 2.72 14.71
N ASN A 105 11.37 2.89 15.55
CA ASN A 105 12.08 4.16 15.76
C ASN A 105 13.13 4.46 14.67
N MET A 106 13.07 3.78 13.52
CA MET A 106 13.96 4.01 12.39
C MET A 106 13.87 5.47 11.90
N GLU A 107 15.03 6.10 11.74
CA GLU A 107 15.13 7.46 11.23
C GLU A 107 14.63 7.56 9.78
N ASN A 108 13.74 8.51 9.53
CA ASN A 108 13.31 8.82 8.17
C ASN A 108 14.33 9.75 7.48
N LYS A 109 15.10 9.20 6.54
CA LYS A 109 16.10 9.93 5.75
C LYS A 109 15.49 10.73 4.57
N ASN A 110 14.18 10.63 4.36
CA ASN A 110 13.48 11.36 3.31
C ASN A 110 13.07 12.75 3.83
N SER A 111 13.88 13.76 3.53
CA SER A 111 13.55 15.15 3.87
C SER A 111 12.41 15.68 2.99
N ARG A 112 11.65 16.65 3.49
CA ARG A 112 10.55 17.27 2.73
C ARG A 112 11.04 17.92 1.43
N PRO A 113 12.12 18.73 1.43
CA PRO A 113 12.64 19.31 0.20
C PRO A 113 13.02 18.28 -0.87
N LEU A 114 13.59 17.12 -0.46
CA LEU A 114 13.90 16.04 -1.39
C LEU A 114 12.62 15.45 -2.03
N LEU A 115 11.61 15.18 -1.21
CA LEU A 115 10.34 14.62 -1.68
C LEU A 115 9.59 15.60 -2.61
N ASP A 116 9.63 16.89 -2.29
CA ASP A 116 8.99 17.93 -3.10
C ASP A 116 9.71 18.09 -4.45
N ASP A 117 11.05 18.12 -4.48
CA ASP A 117 11.84 18.19 -5.72
C ASP A 117 11.56 16.99 -6.65
N ILE A 118 11.50 15.77 -6.10
CA ILE A 118 11.14 14.57 -6.88
C ILE A 118 9.70 14.69 -7.40
N ARG A 119 8.75 15.11 -6.56
CA ARG A 119 7.34 15.27 -6.94
C ARG A 119 7.17 16.30 -8.06
N GLU A 120 7.83 17.45 -7.98
CA GLU A 120 7.76 18.50 -8.99
C GLU A 120 8.26 17.99 -10.35
N LYS A 121 9.39 17.28 -10.38
CA LYS A 121 9.92 16.65 -11.59
C LYS A 121 8.95 15.65 -12.20
N LEU A 122 8.33 14.79 -11.38
CA LEU A 122 7.34 13.82 -11.85
C LEU A 122 6.09 14.51 -12.41
N LEU A 123 5.62 15.59 -11.78
CA LEU A 123 4.48 16.37 -12.27
C LEU A 123 4.80 17.06 -13.61
N ASP A 124 6.01 17.61 -13.77
CA ASP A 124 6.48 18.17 -15.04
C ASP A 124 6.52 17.11 -16.14
N TYR A 125 7.06 15.91 -15.87
CA TYR A 125 7.04 14.80 -16.83
C TYR A 125 5.63 14.38 -17.22
N LEU A 126 4.73 14.24 -16.25
CA LEU A 126 3.33 13.90 -16.51
C LEU A 126 2.66 14.96 -17.39
N SER A 127 2.92 16.25 -17.16
CA SER A 127 2.32 17.36 -17.94
C SER A 127 2.66 17.33 -19.44
N LYS A 128 3.76 16.64 -19.81
CA LYS A 128 4.23 16.52 -21.19
C LYS A 128 3.62 15.33 -21.92
N LEU A 129 2.93 14.44 -21.22
CA LEU A 129 2.25 13.31 -21.83
C LEU A 129 0.98 13.79 -22.55
N GLN A 130 0.78 13.31 -23.78
CA GLN A 130 -0.49 13.48 -24.46
C GLN A 130 -1.53 12.56 -23.83
N HIS A 131 -2.72 13.09 -23.57
CA HIS A 131 -3.84 12.30 -23.05
C HIS A 131 -4.09 11.10 -23.97
N ALA A 132 -4.20 9.90 -23.40
CA ALA A 132 -4.57 8.72 -24.18
C ALA A 132 -5.92 8.97 -24.88
N PRO A 133 -6.05 8.68 -26.19
CA PRO A 133 -7.34 8.77 -26.86
C PRO A 133 -8.33 7.83 -26.14
N VAL A 134 -9.52 8.34 -25.86
CA VAL A 134 -10.59 7.54 -25.26
C VAL A 134 -10.94 6.47 -26.28
N SER A 135 -10.62 5.21 -25.98
CA SER A 135 -11.11 4.09 -26.75
C SER A 135 -12.58 3.92 -26.35
N GLY A 136 -13.47 4.41 -27.21
CA GLY A 136 -14.93 4.29 -27.04
C GLY A 136 -15.43 2.88 -27.22
#